data_AF-A0A9P6GDJ3-F1
#
_entry.id   AF-A0A9P6GDJ3-F1
#
_cell.length_a   1.000
_cell.length_b   1.000
_cell.length_c   1.000
_cell.angle_alpha   90.00
_cell.angle_beta   90.00
_cell.angle_gamma   90.00
#
_symmetry.space_group_name_H-M   'P 1'
#
loop_
_entity.id
_entity.type
_entity.pdbx_description
1 polymer ?
#
loop_
_entity_poly.entity_id
_entity_poly.type
_entity_poly.pdbx_seq_one_letter_code
_entity_poly.pdbx_strand_id
1 'polypeptide(L)'
;MTYTTNDDVTLLRSQVLTDWNSAESKALFTPPPGMNYSTDLWAPELHQLNGTWYVIFTADPRNDSPSPEVDMYCPYNCPAVHHRMYVLEGHGSDPWSANFAYKTQLDTYHQFAIDGTYFQHTSGLYHIYSCWTTQYAAWPANLCIAKLENPWTVASPFSERQIISVPSFPWEKTPYGRAENDRLSSNEGPQQLTNSRTGQQFLIYSAARSDNRNYCLGLLELTPGGDPMNPSDWRKHQYPVFYQNPAESAYGVGHASFVSSPDGTEDWIVYHGMQDPTNGWSARTIRTQKFTWNDDGTPNFPKPGYGPYETPSGQ
;
A
#
# COMPACT_ATOMS: atom_id res chain seq x y z
N MET A 1 -4.18 13.71 0.43
CA MET A 1 -3.77 12.45 -0.21
C MET A 1 -2.37 12.62 -0.76
N THR A 2 -1.45 11.75 -0.39
CA THR A 2 -0.10 11.71 -0.97
C THR A 2 -0.13 11.00 -2.33
N TYR A 3 0.70 11.45 -3.25
CA TYR A 3 0.76 10.99 -4.64
C TYR A 3 2.20 11.09 -5.14
N THR A 4 2.64 10.18 -6.01
CA THR A 4 3.95 10.29 -6.67
C THR A 4 3.84 10.57 -8.15
N THR A 5 4.79 11.34 -8.65
CA THR A 5 4.99 11.64 -10.09
C THR A 5 6.15 10.83 -10.69
N ASN A 6 6.65 9.82 -9.97
CA ASN A 6 7.95 9.13 -10.10
C ASN A 6 9.17 9.98 -9.69
N ASP A 7 9.05 11.30 -9.72
CA ASP A 7 10.16 12.22 -9.46
C ASP A 7 10.04 12.97 -8.13
N ASP A 8 8.84 13.06 -7.56
CA ASP A 8 8.58 13.73 -6.29
C ASP A 8 7.52 13.03 -5.43
N VAL A 9 7.47 13.45 -4.16
CA VAL A 9 6.35 13.19 -3.25
C VAL A 9 5.47 14.43 -3.20
N THR A 10 4.26 14.31 -3.76
CA THR A 10 3.26 15.39 -3.81
C THR A 10 2.13 15.14 -2.82
N LEU A 11 1.62 16.21 -2.22
CA LEU A 11 0.40 16.22 -1.43
C LEU A 11 -0.71 16.91 -2.22
N LEU A 12 -1.83 16.21 -2.37
CA LEU A 12 -3.08 16.74 -2.88
C LEU A 12 -4.05 17.03 -1.71
N ARG A 13 -4.75 18.17 -1.80
CA ARG A 13 -5.80 18.57 -0.85
C ARG A 13 -7.05 18.99 -1.61
N SER A 14 -8.19 18.42 -1.22
CA SER A 14 -9.52 18.76 -1.73
C SER A 14 -10.48 18.91 -0.56
N GLN A 15 -11.52 19.73 -0.73
CA GLN A 15 -12.66 19.78 0.18
C GLN A 15 -13.66 18.65 -0.07
N VAL A 16 -13.60 18.03 -1.26
CA VAL A 16 -14.52 16.97 -1.70
C VAL A 16 -13.76 15.67 -1.91
N LEU A 17 -14.07 14.63 -1.14
CA LEU A 17 -13.35 13.35 -1.19
C LEU A 17 -13.60 12.56 -2.48
N THR A 18 -14.74 12.81 -3.13
CA THR A 18 -15.17 12.12 -4.36
C THR A 18 -14.79 12.87 -5.63
N ASP A 19 -14.24 14.08 -5.54
CA ASP A 19 -13.76 14.86 -6.69
C ASP A 19 -12.37 15.47 -6.43
N TRP A 20 -11.40 14.97 -7.18
CA TRP A 20 -10.00 15.38 -7.12
C TRP A 20 -9.55 16.20 -8.33
N ASN A 21 -10.43 16.48 -9.30
CA ASN A 21 -10.07 17.17 -10.55
C ASN A 21 -9.60 18.61 -10.33
N SER A 22 -10.02 19.23 -9.22
CA SER A 22 -9.67 20.60 -8.83
C SER A 22 -8.85 20.66 -7.52
N ALA A 23 -8.29 19.52 -7.09
CA ALA A 23 -7.49 19.46 -5.87
C ALA A 23 -6.27 20.39 -5.96
N GLU A 24 -5.98 21.09 -4.87
CA GLU A 24 -4.72 21.80 -4.72
C GLU A 24 -3.58 20.79 -4.64
N SER A 25 -2.45 21.08 -5.29
CA SER A 25 -1.26 20.22 -5.28
C SER A 25 -0.04 20.97 -4.79
N LYS A 26 0.78 20.31 -3.97
CA LYS A 26 2.07 20.83 -3.50
C LYS A 26 3.08 19.70 -3.38
N ALA A 27 4.28 19.88 -3.95
CA ALA A 27 5.39 18.99 -3.66
C ALA A 27 5.79 19.11 -2.18
N LEU A 28 5.74 18.00 -1.44
CA LEU A 28 6.27 17.93 -0.08
C LEU A 28 7.79 17.75 -0.09
N PHE A 29 8.29 17.03 -1.10
CA PHE A 29 9.68 16.68 -1.20
C PHE A 29 10.05 16.35 -2.65
N THR A 30 11.12 16.98 -3.12
CA THR A 30 11.80 16.63 -4.37
C THR A 30 13.21 16.18 -4.00
N PRO A 31 13.58 14.92 -4.25
CA PRO A 31 14.90 14.42 -3.93
C PRO A 31 15.96 15.14 -4.78
N PRO A 32 17.14 15.46 -4.22
CA PRO A 32 18.28 15.88 -5.04
C PRO A 32 18.68 14.71 -5.96
N PRO A 33 19.25 14.98 -7.15
CA PRO A 33 19.61 13.92 -8.10
C PRO A 33 20.76 13.04 -7.57
N GLY A 34 20.76 11.76 -7.94
CA GLY A 34 21.85 10.81 -7.68
C GLY A 34 21.92 10.25 -6.26
N MET A 35 20.88 10.45 -5.44
CA MET A 35 20.74 9.77 -4.15
C MET A 35 20.06 8.41 -4.32
N ASN A 36 20.13 7.58 -3.27
CA ASN A 36 19.44 6.29 -3.23
C ASN A 36 17.90 6.38 -3.27
N TYR A 37 17.35 7.59 -3.15
CA TYR A 37 15.93 7.88 -3.07
C TYR A 37 15.48 8.89 -4.14
N SER A 38 16.15 8.87 -5.29
CA SER A 38 15.99 9.89 -6.34
C SER A 38 15.21 9.44 -7.56
N THR A 39 14.93 8.14 -7.69
CA THR A 39 14.25 7.59 -8.88
C THR A 39 13.16 6.62 -8.47
N ASP A 40 12.19 6.42 -9.36
CA ASP A 40 11.08 5.48 -9.19
C ASP A 40 10.37 5.67 -7.83
N LEU A 41 10.04 6.93 -7.50
CA LEU A 41 9.35 7.26 -6.26
C LEU A 41 7.92 6.71 -6.29
N TRP A 42 7.60 5.78 -5.39
CA TRP A 42 6.31 5.09 -5.35
C TRP A 42 5.63 5.17 -3.98
N ALA A 43 4.29 5.12 -4.03
CA ALA A 43 3.41 4.83 -2.90
C ALA A 43 3.73 5.55 -1.58
N PRO A 44 3.74 6.90 -1.56
CA PRO A 44 3.95 7.64 -0.33
C PRO A 44 2.72 7.53 0.58
N GLU A 45 2.94 7.28 1.87
CA GLU A 45 1.90 7.34 2.90
C GLU A 45 2.22 8.41 3.93
N LEU A 46 1.31 9.36 4.13
CA LEU A 46 1.40 10.38 5.19
C LEU A 46 0.73 9.89 6.47
N HIS A 47 1.49 9.90 7.56
CA HIS A 47 1.06 9.49 8.90
C HIS A 47 1.34 10.60 9.91
N GLN A 48 0.51 10.67 10.96
CA GLN A 48 0.81 11.47 12.15
C GLN A 48 1.06 10.54 13.34
N LEU A 49 2.27 10.57 13.89
CA LEU A 49 2.66 9.73 15.02
C LEU A 49 3.24 10.63 16.12
N ASN A 50 2.64 10.59 17.31
CA ASN A 50 3.05 11.40 18.47
C ASN A 50 3.18 12.91 18.17
N GLY A 51 2.29 13.45 17.32
CA GLY A 51 2.28 14.86 16.95
C GLY A 51 3.26 15.27 15.84
N THR A 52 4.05 14.33 15.31
CA THR A 52 4.96 14.57 14.18
C THR A 52 4.42 13.90 12.92
N TRP A 53 4.62 14.54 11.76
CA TRP A 53 4.26 13.96 10.47
C TRP A 53 5.39 13.10 9.94
N TYR A 54 5.05 11.92 9.45
CA TYR A 54 5.98 11.03 8.75
C TYR A 54 5.42 10.71 7.38
N VAL A 55 6.27 10.72 6.36
CA VAL A 55 5.92 10.15 5.05
C VAL A 55 6.83 8.96 4.79
N ILE A 56 6.29 7.75 4.72
CA ILE A 56 7.03 6.60 4.16
C ILE A 56 6.81 6.61 2.66
N PHE A 57 7.86 6.41 1.88
CA PHE A 57 7.75 6.22 0.42
C PHE A 57 8.81 5.21 -0.05
N THR A 58 8.60 4.66 -1.23
CA THR A 58 9.54 3.76 -1.91
C THR A 58 10.34 4.54 -2.93
N ALA A 59 11.62 4.24 -3.10
CA ALA A 59 12.45 4.78 -4.18
C ALA A 59 13.67 3.90 -4.47
N ASP A 60 14.34 4.15 -5.58
CA ASP A 60 15.56 3.46 -6.03
C ASP A 60 16.74 4.46 -6.19
N PRO A 61 18.01 4.01 -6.07
CA PRO A 61 19.16 4.77 -6.54
C PRO A 61 19.21 5.06 -8.05
N ARG A 62 18.56 4.23 -8.88
CA ARG A 62 18.56 4.36 -10.35
C ARG A 62 17.24 3.87 -10.93
N ASN A 63 16.85 4.44 -12.07
CA ASN A 63 15.69 3.94 -12.82
C ASN A 63 15.82 2.44 -13.11
N ASP A 64 14.69 1.74 -13.05
CA ASP A 64 14.58 0.33 -13.41
C ASP A 64 15.25 0.00 -14.76
N SER A 65 16.17 -0.98 -14.73
CA SER A 65 16.91 -1.44 -15.91
C SER A 65 17.10 -2.96 -15.90
N PRO A 66 16.35 -3.72 -16.73
CA PRO A 66 15.40 -3.24 -17.73
C PRO A 66 14.10 -2.73 -17.09
N SER A 67 13.24 -2.03 -17.84
CA SER A 67 11.97 -1.53 -17.28
C SER A 67 11.09 -2.67 -16.75
N PRO A 68 10.14 -2.40 -15.85
CA PRO A 68 9.25 -3.44 -15.30
C PRO A 68 8.51 -4.25 -16.36
N GLU A 69 8.17 -3.64 -17.51
CA GLU A 69 7.51 -4.32 -18.64
C GLU A 69 8.41 -5.32 -19.36
N VAL A 70 9.73 -5.15 -19.26
CA VAL A 70 10.70 -6.09 -19.81
C VAL A 70 11.12 -7.11 -18.77
N ASP A 71 11.30 -6.71 -17.50
CA ASP A 71 11.62 -7.60 -16.37
C ASP A 71 10.59 -8.74 -16.23
N MET A 72 9.31 -8.47 -16.51
CA MET A 72 8.26 -9.50 -16.42
C MET A 72 8.49 -10.70 -17.37
N TYR A 73 9.20 -10.50 -18.47
CA TYR A 73 9.54 -11.57 -19.43
C TYR A 73 10.82 -12.32 -19.05
N CYS A 74 11.51 -11.89 -18.00
CA CYS A 74 12.67 -12.61 -17.50
C CYS A 74 12.26 -13.90 -16.76
N PRO A 75 12.89 -15.04 -17.07
CA PRO A 75 12.50 -16.30 -16.46
C PRO A 75 12.88 -16.37 -14.97
N TYR A 76 14.11 -16.01 -14.57
CA TYR A 76 14.56 -16.09 -13.17
C TYR A 76 15.56 -15.00 -12.75
N ASN A 77 16.47 -14.54 -13.63
CA ASN A 77 17.65 -13.74 -13.25
C ASN A 77 17.65 -12.26 -13.69
N CYS A 78 16.49 -11.62 -13.80
CA CYS A 78 16.52 -10.16 -13.92
C CYS A 78 16.54 -9.55 -12.51
N PRO A 79 17.50 -8.66 -12.22
CA PRO A 79 17.59 -8.00 -10.93
C PRO A 79 16.41 -7.05 -10.83
N ALA A 80 15.31 -7.52 -10.26
CA ALA A 80 14.24 -6.62 -9.85
C ALA A 80 14.74 -5.84 -8.61
N VAL A 81 15.22 -4.67 -8.92
CA VAL A 81 15.10 -3.43 -8.15
C VAL A 81 15.81 -3.27 -6.81
N HIS A 82 16.56 -2.17 -6.73
CA HIS A 82 17.17 -1.66 -5.52
C HIS A 82 16.17 -0.86 -4.67
N HIS A 83 14.87 -0.94 -4.98
CA HIS A 83 13.81 -0.31 -4.20
C HIS A 83 13.98 -0.55 -2.70
N ARG A 84 14.06 0.55 -1.96
CA ARG A 84 14.02 0.60 -0.51
C ARG A 84 12.97 1.62 -0.10
N MET A 85 12.65 1.59 1.19
CA MET A 85 11.73 2.54 1.79
C MET A 85 12.51 3.64 2.50
N TYR A 86 11.98 4.84 2.43
CA TYR A 86 12.56 6.06 2.97
C TYR A 86 11.50 6.82 3.76
N VAL A 87 11.95 7.59 4.73
CA VAL A 87 11.08 8.37 5.62
C VAL A 87 11.39 9.84 5.45
N LEU A 88 10.35 10.64 5.29
CA LEU A 88 10.38 12.08 5.51
C LEU A 88 9.81 12.38 6.89
N GLU A 89 10.38 13.37 7.58
CA GLU A 89 9.84 13.90 8.84
C GLU A 89 9.37 15.34 8.61
N GLY A 90 8.16 15.65 9.08
CA GLY A 90 7.52 16.95 8.94
C GLY A 90 7.08 17.52 10.28
N HIS A 91 7.33 18.82 10.48
CA HIS A 91 6.94 19.54 11.70
C HIS A 91 5.90 20.64 11.39
N GLY A 92 4.89 20.75 12.24
CA GLY A 92 3.79 21.70 12.13
C GLY A 92 2.44 21.08 12.47
N SER A 93 1.43 21.91 12.71
CA SER A 93 0.08 21.44 13.07
C SER A 93 -0.74 20.95 11.88
N ASP A 94 -0.42 21.38 10.67
CA ASP A 94 -1.13 21.07 9.43
C ASP A 94 -0.13 20.50 8.40
N PRO A 95 -0.35 19.30 7.86
CA PRO A 95 0.58 18.68 6.90
C PRO A 95 0.72 19.49 5.61
N TRP A 96 -0.26 20.34 5.26
CA TRP A 96 -0.17 21.21 4.09
C TRP A 96 0.90 22.30 4.24
N SER A 97 1.06 22.82 5.46
CA SER A 97 2.00 23.90 5.78
C SER A 97 3.30 23.39 6.42
N ALA A 98 3.32 22.13 6.87
CA ALA A 98 4.49 21.51 7.46
C ALA A 98 5.69 21.52 6.50
N ASN A 99 6.88 21.63 7.08
CA ASN A 99 8.13 21.53 6.36
C ASN A 99 8.66 20.09 6.48
N PHE A 100 8.69 19.37 5.36
CA PHE A 100 9.17 17.99 5.31
C PHE A 100 10.64 17.94 4.89
N ALA A 101 11.41 17.09 5.55
CA ALA A 101 12.79 16.81 5.21
C ALA A 101 13.06 15.30 5.17
N TYR A 102 14.01 14.89 4.35
CA TYR A 102 14.52 13.53 4.37
C TYR A 102 15.04 13.17 5.76
N LYS A 103 14.53 12.08 6.34
CA LYS A 103 14.92 11.58 7.65
C LYS A 103 15.97 10.49 7.53
N THR A 104 15.65 9.39 6.85
CA THR A 104 16.52 8.22 6.68
C THR A 104 15.94 7.24 5.67
N GLN A 105 16.74 6.27 5.24
CA GLN A 105 16.23 4.98 4.76
C GLN A 105 15.66 4.22 5.95
N LEU A 106 14.43 3.71 5.83
CA LEU A 106 13.88 2.73 6.76
C LEU A 106 14.42 1.37 6.36
N ASP A 107 15.61 1.04 6.86
CA ASP A 107 16.31 -0.17 6.44
C ASP A 107 15.64 -1.44 6.97
N THR A 108 15.05 -2.19 6.05
CA THR A 108 14.50 -3.53 6.28
C THR A 108 15.48 -4.59 5.82
N TYR A 109 16.65 -4.59 6.46
CA TYR A 109 17.71 -5.62 6.32
C TYR A 109 18.42 -5.63 4.97
N HIS A 110 18.56 -4.48 4.32
CA HIS A 110 19.21 -4.33 3.01
C HIS A 110 18.57 -5.18 1.90
N GLN A 111 17.30 -5.55 2.04
CA GLN A 111 16.53 -6.32 1.04
C GLN A 111 15.53 -5.44 0.30
N PHE A 112 15.05 -5.93 -0.84
CA PHE A 112 13.93 -5.34 -1.55
C PHE A 112 12.76 -5.10 -0.60
N ALA A 113 12.24 -3.87 -0.62
CA ALA A 113 11.07 -3.50 0.16
C ALA A 113 10.34 -2.32 -0.48
N ILE A 114 9.03 -2.47 -0.64
CA ILE A 114 8.13 -1.44 -1.17
C ILE A 114 6.87 -1.36 -0.33
N ASP A 115 6.09 -0.30 -0.55
CA ASP A 115 4.72 -0.16 -0.03
C ASP A 115 4.64 -0.32 1.49
N GLY A 116 5.52 0.37 2.21
CA GLY A 116 5.58 0.27 3.66
C GLY A 116 4.49 1.08 4.35
N THR A 117 3.76 0.44 5.26
CA THR A 117 2.81 1.10 6.17
C THR A 117 3.18 0.90 7.64
N TYR A 118 2.61 1.72 8.52
CA TYR A 118 2.69 1.51 9.96
C TYR A 118 1.51 0.67 10.44
N PHE A 119 1.79 -0.34 11.26
CA PHE A 119 0.78 -1.08 11.99
C PHE A 119 0.88 -0.76 13.48
N GLN A 120 -0.13 -0.06 13.99
CA GLN A 120 -0.21 0.33 15.39
C GLN A 120 -0.93 -0.75 16.20
N HIS A 121 -0.27 -1.27 17.22
CA HIS A 121 -0.84 -2.25 18.14
C HIS A 121 -0.50 -1.91 19.58
N THR A 122 -1.25 -2.46 20.53
CA THR A 122 -1.07 -2.20 21.96
C THR A 122 0.33 -2.59 22.48
N SER A 123 0.99 -3.56 21.83
CA SER A 123 2.34 -4.02 22.16
C SER A 123 3.47 -3.20 21.49
N GLY A 124 3.13 -2.23 20.64
CA GLY A 124 4.09 -1.35 19.99
C GLY A 124 3.75 -0.98 18.54
N LEU A 125 4.70 -0.31 17.91
CA LEU A 125 4.64 0.07 16.50
C LEU A 125 5.35 -0.99 15.65
N TYR A 126 4.74 -1.34 14.53
CA TYR A 126 5.27 -2.32 13.59
C TYR A 126 5.30 -1.72 12.19
N HIS A 127 6.17 -2.27 11.36
CA HIS A 127 6.25 -1.94 9.95
C HIS A 127 5.83 -3.14 9.13
N ILE A 128 4.81 -2.96 8.29
CA ILE A 128 4.35 -3.98 7.34
C ILE A 128 4.62 -3.48 5.94
N TYR A 129 5.24 -4.31 5.11
CA TYR A 129 5.72 -3.92 3.80
C TYR A 129 5.75 -5.11 2.84
N SER A 130 5.72 -4.81 1.54
CA SER A 130 5.93 -5.80 0.49
C SER A 130 7.40 -6.15 0.40
N CYS A 131 7.72 -7.44 0.48
CA CYS A 131 9.08 -7.93 0.61
C CYS A 131 9.32 -9.17 -0.24
N TRP A 132 10.58 -9.41 -0.55
CA TRP A 132 11.02 -10.72 -1.00
C TRP A 132 11.46 -11.60 0.17
N THR A 133 11.45 -12.91 -0.07
CA THR A 133 11.85 -13.89 0.96
C THR A 133 13.32 -13.72 1.35
N THR A 134 14.19 -13.43 0.39
CA THR A 134 15.63 -13.23 0.61
C THR A 134 16.16 -12.06 -0.23
N GLN A 135 17.36 -11.59 0.10
CA GLN A 135 18.02 -10.48 -0.59
C GLN A 135 18.20 -10.68 -2.11
N TYR A 136 18.32 -11.93 -2.55
CA TYR A 136 18.59 -12.30 -3.94
C TYR A 136 17.47 -13.12 -4.57
N ALA A 137 16.34 -13.30 -3.87
CA ALA A 137 15.12 -13.78 -4.51
C ALA A 137 14.63 -12.70 -5.49
N ALA A 138 13.87 -13.08 -6.51
CA ALA A 138 13.18 -12.13 -7.38
C ALA A 138 11.75 -12.63 -7.51
N TRP A 139 10.91 -12.16 -6.59
CA TRP A 139 9.52 -12.56 -6.43
C TRP A 139 9.28 -14.03 -5.95
N PRO A 140 8.07 -14.44 -5.51
CA PRO A 140 6.86 -13.62 -5.26
C PRO A 140 7.12 -12.53 -4.22
N ALA A 141 6.35 -11.44 -4.30
CA ALA A 141 6.32 -10.44 -3.25
C ALA A 141 5.32 -10.86 -2.17
N ASN A 142 5.74 -10.73 -0.91
CA ASN A 142 5.04 -11.21 0.27
C ASN A 142 4.83 -10.04 1.23
N LEU A 143 3.98 -10.20 2.24
CA LEU A 143 3.89 -9.22 3.33
C LEU A 143 4.80 -9.63 4.46
N CYS A 144 5.81 -8.80 4.71
CA CYS A 144 6.68 -8.91 5.87
C CYS A 144 6.24 -7.97 6.99
N ILE A 145 6.54 -8.35 8.22
CA ILE A 145 6.38 -7.50 9.39
C ILE A 145 7.67 -7.49 10.22
N ALA A 146 8.02 -6.30 10.72
CA ALA A 146 9.11 -6.09 11.66
C ALA A 146 8.69 -5.11 12.77
N LYS A 147 9.26 -5.24 13.96
CA LYS A 147 9.00 -4.32 15.07
C LYS A 147 9.82 -3.03 14.90
N LEU A 148 9.20 -1.88 15.16
CA LEU A 148 9.86 -0.59 15.13
C LEU A 148 10.23 -0.12 16.55
N GLU A 149 11.39 0.53 16.68
CA GLU A 149 11.77 1.27 17.90
C GLU A 149 11.14 2.67 17.88
N ASN A 150 11.15 3.28 16.71
CA ASN A 150 10.59 4.57 16.38
C ASN A 150 10.11 4.53 14.91
N PRO A 151 9.37 5.53 14.42
CA PRO A 151 8.79 5.49 13.08
C PRO A 151 9.78 5.28 11.92
N TRP A 152 11.10 5.35 12.13
CA TRP A 152 12.09 5.23 11.07
C TRP A 152 13.21 4.22 11.36
N THR A 153 13.08 3.39 12.41
CA THR A 153 14.12 2.42 12.81
C THR A 153 13.51 1.06 13.14
N VAL A 154 13.91 0.03 12.38
CA VAL A 154 13.58 -1.37 12.68
C VAL A 154 14.38 -1.82 13.91
N ALA A 155 13.67 -2.31 14.93
CA ALA A 155 14.26 -2.75 16.20
C ALA A 155 14.68 -4.22 16.18
N SER A 156 13.93 -5.06 15.45
CA SER A 156 14.14 -6.51 15.43
C SER A 156 15.26 -6.91 14.45
N PRO A 157 16.12 -7.90 14.75
CA PRO A 157 17.07 -8.45 13.78
C PRO A 157 16.36 -9.22 12.66
N PHE A 158 17.07 -9.49 11.55
CA PHE A 158 16.50 -10.22 10.40
C PHE A 158 15.93 -11.59 10.77
N SER A 159 16.52 -12.27 11.76
CA SER A 159 16.06 -13.56 12.29
C SER A 159 14.66 -13.51 12.92
N GLU A 160 14.18 -12.32 13.28
CA GLU A 160 12.86 -12.11 13.88
C GLU A 160 11.85 -11.53 12.88
N ARG A 161 12.27 -11.10 11.69
CA ARG A 161 11.36 -10.67 10.63
C ARG A 161 10.43 -11.82 10.27
N GLN A 162 9.13 -11.55 10.27
CA GLN A 162 8.12 -12.53 9.87
C GLN A 162 7.56 -12.26 8.49
N ILE A 163 7.09 -13.31 7.83
CA ILE A 163 6.24 -13.23 6.65
C ILE A 163 4.83 -13.62 7.09
N ILE A 164 3.89 -12.69 6.99
CA ILE A 164 2.50 -12.86 7.46
C ILE A 164 1.53 -13.18 6.32
N SER A 165 1.93 -12.96 5.07
CA SER A 165 1.18 -13.44 3.91
C SER A 165 2.10 -13.72 2.73
N VAL A 166 1.85 -14.83 2.05
CA VAL A 166 2.43 -15.19 0.76
C VAL A 166 1.30 -15.38 -0.26
N PRO A 167 1.50 -15.11 -1.57
CA PRO A 167 0.49 -15.35 -2.61
C PRO A 167 0.17 -16.84 -2.79
N SER A 168 -0.75 -17.35 -1.96
CA SER A 168 -1.07 -18.78 -1.84
C SER A 168 -2.31 -19.17 -2.63
N PHE A 169 -3.30 -18.26 -2.72
CA PHE A 169 -4.54 -18.54 -3.43
C PHE A 169 -4.42 -18.27 -4.93
N PRO A 170 -5.16 -18.99 -5.79
CA PRO A 170 -5.13 -18.78 -7.24
C PRO A 170 -5.42 -17.35 -7.68
N TRP A 171 -6.28 -16.61 -6.96
CA TRP A 171 -6.62 -15.21 -7.27
C TRP A 171 -5.51 -14.22 -6.89
N GLU A 172 -4.57 -14.60 -6.02
CA GLU A 172 -3.39 -13.80 -5.68
C GLU A 172 -2.28 -13.95 -6.72
N LYS A 173 -2.43 -14.96 -7.58
CA LYS A 173 -1.48 -15.30 -8.63
C LYS A 173 -1.97 -14.73 -9.95
N THR A 174 -1.05 -14.31 -10.80
CA THR A 174 -1.39 -13.87 -12.15
C THR A 174 -0.37 -14.38 -13.14
N PRO A 175 -0.80 -15.00 -14.24
CA PRO A 175 -0.02 -14.97 -15.47
C PRO A 175 -0.34 -13.71 -16.30
N TYR A 176 0.72 -13.14 -16.88
CA TYR A 176 0.74 -12.72 -18.28
C TYR A 176 1.65 -13.73 -19.03
N GLY A 177 1.19 -14.28 -20.15
CA GLY A 177 2.02 -15.00 -21.14
C GLY A 177 2.76 -16.29 -20.70
N ARG A 178 2.49 -16.87 -19.53
CA ARG A 178 3.11 -18.14 -19.08
C ARG A 178 2.07 -19.11 -18.51
N ALA A 179 2.29 -20.40 -18.75
CA ALA A 179 1.41 -21.48 -18.26
C ALA A 179 1.41 -21.61 -16.73
N GLU A 180 2.50 -21.20 -16.08
CA GLU A 180 2.68 -21.15 -14.62
C GLU A 180 3.42 -19.84 -14.29
N ASN A 181 2.94 -19.04 -13.34
CA ASN A 181 3.64 -17.81 -12.95
C ASN A 181 3.45 -17.45 -11.47
N ASP A 182 3.99 -18.29 -10.58
CA ASP A 182 4.17 -17.92 -9.17
C ASP A 182 5.13 -16.74 -9.02
N ARG A 183 6.08 -16.57 -9.97
CA ARG A 183 7.08 -15.49 -9.95
C ARG A 183 6.38 -14.14 -9.79
N LEU A 184 5.56 -13.68 -10.72
CA LEU A 184 5.01 -12.31 -10.64
C LEU A 184 3.81 -12.16 -9.67
N SER A 185 3.62 -13.08 -8.73
CA SER A 185 2.53 -12.93 -7.76
C SER A 185 2.94 -11.94 -6.66
N SER A 186 2.10 -10.92 -6.40
CA SER A 186 2.31 -9.96 -5.32
C SER A 186 1.33 -10.19 -4.17
N ASN A 187 1.79 -10.01 -2.95
CA ASN A 187 1.03 -9.37 -1.89
C ASN A 187 1.76 -8.06 -1.57
N GLU A 188 1.13 -6.92 -1.83
CA GLU A 188 1.73 -5.58 -1.74
C GLU A 188 0.69 -4.55 -1.27
N GLY A 189 1.03 -3.26 -1.19
CA GLY A 189 0.13 -2.20 -0.71
C GLY A 189 -0.64 -2.55 0.58
N PRO A 190 0.03 -3.02 1.66
CA PRO A 190 -0.62 -3.29 2.94
C PRO A 190 -1.13 -1.99 3.57
N GLN A 191 -2.34 -2.04 4.14
CA GLN A 191 -2.96 -0.93 4.84
C GLN A 191 -3.68 -1.44 6.08
N GLN A 192 -3.34 -0.87 7.24
CA GLN A 192 -4.07 -1.15 8.47
C GLN A 192 -5.49 -0.59 8.40
N LEU A 193 -6.47 -1.39 8.82
CA LEU A 193 -7.86 -0.99 9.02
C LEU A 193 -8.32 -1.50 10.39
N THR A 194 -8.82 -0.60 11.25
CA THR A 194 -9.33 -0.98 12.57
C THR A 194 -10.82 -0.71 12.64
N ASN A 195 -11.60 -1.71 13.06
CA ASN A 195 -13.00 -1.48 13.39
C ASN A 195 -13.07 -0.75 14.74
N SER A 196 -13.44 0.52 14.72
CA SER A 196 -13.52 1.36 15.94
C SER A 196 -14.58 0.89 16.95
N ARG A 197 -15.57 0.10 16.50
CA ARG A 197 -16.67 -0.40 17.34
C ARG A 197 -16.30 -1.69 18.06
N THR A 198 -15.56 -2.59 17.41
CA THR A 198 -15.20 -3.90 17.97
C THR A 198 -13.74 -3.98 18.43
N GLY A 199 -12.88 -3.07 17.97
CA GLY A 199 -11.44 -3.11 18.20
C GLY A 199 -10.68 -4.12 17.34
N GLN A 200 -11.36 -4.83 16.43
CA GLN A 200 -10.71 -5.78 15.51
C GLN A 200 -9.73 -5.04 14.59
N GLN A 201 -8.58 -5.67 14.36
CA GLN A 201 -7.52 -5.14 13.52
C GLN A 201 -7.36 -5.99 12.26
N PHE A 202 -7.43 -5.32 11.12
CA PHE A 202 -7.30 -5.91 9.81
C PHE A 202 -6.09 -5.30 9.09
N LEU A 203 -5.53 -6.09 8.19
CA LEU A 203 -4.59 -5.64 7.18
C LEU A 203 -5.19 -5.94 5.82
N ILE A 204 -5.59 -4.90 5.11
CA ILE A 204 -6.01 -4.99 3.72
C ILE A 204 -4.75 -4.91 2.88
N TYR A 205 -4.61 -5.77 1.88
CA TYR A 205 -3.45 -5.77 1.00
C TYR A 205 -3.89 -6.02 -0.43
N SER A 206 -3.07 -5.63 -1.39
CA SER A 206 -3.31 -5.90 -2.81
C SER A 206 -2.66 -7.20 -3.24
N ALA A 207 -3.33 -7.95 -4.09
CA ALA A 207 -2.82 -9.19 -4.65
C ALA A 207 -2.91 -9.23 -6.17
N ALA A 208 -2.37 -10.29 -6.78
CA ALA A 208 -2.20 -10.40 -8.22
C ALA A 208 -1.20 -9.33 -8.72
N ARG A 209 -1.38 -8.82 -9.94
CA ARG A 209 -0.43 -7.90 -10.59
C ARG A 209 -1.05 -6.54 -10.87
N SER A 210 -0.37 -5.46 -10.46
CA SER A 210 -0.90 -4.09 -10.44
C SER A 210 -1.07 -3.42 -11.81
N ASP A 211 -0.61 -4.08 -12.88
CA ASP A 211 -0.69 -3.62 -14.27
C ASP A 211 -1.91 -4.20 -15.03
N ASN A 212 -2.77 -5.00 -14.41
CA ASN A 212 -3.87 -5.62 -15.13
C ASN A 212 -5.16 -5.76 -14.31
N ARG A 213 -6.20 -6.26 -14.99
CA ARG A 213 -7.57 -6.36 -14.46
C ARG A 213 -7.75 -7.24 -13.22
N ASN A 214 -6.82 -8.15 -12.94
CA ASN A 214 -6.95 -9.11 -11.84
C ASN A 214 -6.47 -8.57 -10.49
N TYR A 215 -5.80 -7.40 -10.48
CA TYR A 215 -5.45 -6.73 -9.23
C TYR A 215 -6.70 -6.54 -8.36
N CYS A 216 -6.58 -6.94 -7.10
CA CYS A 216 -7.67 -7.00 -6.13
C CYS A 216 -7.15 -6.89 -4.70
N LEU A 217 -8.05 -6.72 -3.73
CA LEU A 217 -7.71 -6.67 -2.31
C LEU A 217 -7.97 -8.00 -1.61
N GLY A 218 -6.99 -8.45 -0.84
CA GLY A 218 -7.10 -9.47 0.19
C GLY A 218 -7.23 -8.86 1.58
N LEU A 219 -7.45 -9.72 2.58
CA LEU A 219 -7.61 -9.33 3.97
C LEU A 219 -6.92 -10.35 4.89
N LEU A 220 -6.06 -9.85 5.77
CA LEU A 220 -5.62 -10.55 6.98
C LEU A 220 -6.34 -9.95 8.19
N GLU A 221 -6.79 -10.79 9.10
CA GLU A 221 -7.32 -10.37 10.40
C GLU A 221 -6.38 -10.84 11.49
N LEU A 222 -5.95 -9.92 12.36
CA LEU A 222 -5.24 -10.30 13.57
C LEU A 222 -6.26 -10.87 14.57
N THR A 223 -6.08 -12.12 14.96
CA THR A 223 -6.97 -12.81 15.89
C THR A 223 -7.03 -12.08 17.24
N PRO A 224 -8.15 -12.16 17.99
CA PRO A 224 -8.27 -11.48 19.28
C PRO A 224 -7.14 -11.82 20.26
N GLY A 225 -6.41 -10.80 20.70
CA GLY A 225 -5.24 -10.97 21.58
C GLY A 225 -3.98 -11.52 20.89
N GLY A 226 -3.98 -11.61 19.56
CA GLY A 226 -2.86 -12.10 18.76
C GLY A 226 -1.65 -11.18 18.81
N ASP A 227 -0.46 -11.77 18.64
CA ASP A 227 0.79 -11.03 18.47
C ASP A 227 1.00 -10.73 16.98
N PRO A 228 1.14 -9.45 16.58
CA PRO A 228 1.46 -9.10 15.18
C PRO A 228 2.70 -9.81 14.64
N MET A 229 3.67 -10.13 15.50
CA MET A 229 4.91 -10.85 15.14
C MET A 229 4.75 -12.39 15.17
N ASN A 230 3.55 -12.92 15.33
CA ASN A 230 3.26 -14.34 15.20
C ASN A 230 2.40 -14.60 13.96
N PRO A 231 2.95 -15.16 12.87
CA PRO A 231 2.19 -15.46 11.65
C PRO A 231 0.93 -16.31 11.87
N SER A 232 0.92 -17.17 12.90
CA SER A 232 -0.24 -18.03 13.18
C SER A 232 -1.44 -17.27 13.76
N ASP A 233 -1.22 -16.06 14.26
CA ASP A 233 -2.27 -15.20 14.80
C ASP A 233 -2.95 -14.36 13.72
N TRP A 234 -2.48 -14.44 12.47
CA TRP A 234 -3.09 -13.80 11.31
C TRP A 234 -3.99 -14.77 10.56
N ARG A 235 -5.29 -14.47 10.52
CA ARG A 235 -6.27 -15.20 9.72
C ARG A 235 -6.39 -14.58 8.33
N LYS A 236 -5.91 -15.30 7.32
CA LYS A 236 -6.05 -14.91 5.91
C LYS A 236 -7.43 -15.29 5.35
N HIS A 237 -8.14 -14.34 4.77
CA HIS A 237 -9.42 -14.61 4.10
C HIS A 237 -9.20 -15.37 2.78
N GLN A 238 -10.07 -16.35 2.50
CA GLN A 238 -9.92 -17.27 1.37
C GLN A 238 -10.20 -16.65 0.00
N TYR A 239 -10.98 -15.57 -0.04
CA TYR A 239 -11.45 -14.89 -1.25
C TYR A 239 -11.07 -13.41 -1.22
N PRO A 240 -10.90 -12.77 -2.39
CA PRO A 240 -10.67 -11.33 -2.43
C PRO A 240 -11.87 -10.60 -1.85
N VAL A 241 -11.61 -9.58 -1.05
CA VAL A 241 -12.64 -8.76 -0.38
C VAL A 241 -13.06 -7.55 -1.23
N PHE A 242 -12.28 -7.21 -2.26
CA PHE A 242 -12.61 -6.16 -3.21
C PHE A 242 -11.92 -6.45 -4.55
N TYR A 243 -12.68 -6.55 -5.63
CA TYR A 243 -12.18 -7.00 -6.94
C TYR A 243 -13.02 -6.41 -8.06
N GLN A 244 -12.53 -6.53 -9.29
CA GLN A 244 -13.15 -5.98 -10.49
C GLN A 244 -14.69 -6.16 -10.57
N ASN A 245 -15.35 -5.13 -11.09
CA ASN A 245 -16.77 -5.13 -11.43
C ASN A 245 -16.95 -4.78 -12.92
N PRO A 246 -16.96 -5.79 -13.81
CA PRO A 246 -17.09 -5.57 -15.25
C PRO A 246 -18.37 -4.85 -15.67
N ALA A 247 -19.45 -4.96 -14.88
CA ALA A 247 -20.71 -4.27 -15.17
C ALA A 247 -20.58 -2.75 -15.11
N GLU A 248 -19.64 -2.24 -14.32
CA GLU A 248 -19.32 -0.82 -14.19
C GLU A 248 -17.97 -0.47 -14.83
N SER A 249 -17.42 -1.36 -15.66
CA SER A 249 -16.08 -1.22 -16.24
C SER A 249 -14.96 -0.95 -15.21
N ALA A 250 -15.08 -1.43 -13.97
CA ALA A 250 -14.05 -1.22 -12.94
C ALA A 250 -13.14 -2.43 -12.83
N TYR A 251 -11.86 -2.28 -13.18
CA TYR A 251 -10.88 -3.37 -13.24
C TYR A 251 -9.64 -3.06 -12.41
N GLY A 252 -8.87 -4.10 -12.05
CA GLY A 252 -7.54 -3.94 -11.46
C GLY A 252 -7.51 -3.00 -10.25
N VAL A 253 -8.36 -3.27 -9.26
CA VAL A 253 -8.58 -2.37 -8.12
C VAL A 253 -7.63 -2.71 -6.98
N GLY A 254 -6.99 -1.72 -6.38
CA GLY A 254 -6.10 -2.00 -5.25
C GLY A 254 -5.35 -0.80 -4.70
N HIS A 255 -4.30 -1.14 -3.94
CA HIS A 255 -3.46 -0.26 -3.13
C HIS A 255 -4.30 0.78 -2.39
N ALA A 256 -5.19 0.26 -1.55
CA ALA A 256 -6.24 1.05 -0.94
C ALA A 256 -5.81 1.66 0.40
N SER A 257 -6.35 2.84 0.70
CA SER A 257 -6.32 3.47 2.01
C SER A 257 -7.73 3.66 2.55
N PHE A 258 -7.87 3.96 3.83
CA PHE A 258 -9.16 4.13 4.50
C PHE A 258 -9.20 5.46 5.24
N VAL A 259 -10.32 6.16 5.12
CA VAL A 259 -10.56 7.45 5.77
C VAL A 259 -11.99 7.49 6.29
N SER A 260 -12.23 8.32 7.30
CA SER A 260 -13.58 8.61 7.77
C SER A 260 -14.13 9.87 7.09
N SER A 261 -15.46 9.99 7.05
CA SER A 261 -16.12 11.25 6.70
C SER A 261 -15.72 12.38 7.68
N PRO A 262 -15.81 13.67 7.30
CA PRO A 262 -15.50 14.78 8.19
C PRO A 262 -16.21 14.76 9.54
N ASP A 263 -17.45 14.27 9.58
CA ASP A 263 -18.23 14.15 10.82
C ASP A 263 -17.98 12.83 11.58
N GLY A 264 -17.15 11.93 11.02
CA GLY A 264 -16.77 10.66 11.62
C GLY A 264 -17.86 9.58 11.60
N THR A 265 -18.95 9.76 10.86
CA THR A 265 -20.09 8.83 10.86
C THR A 265 -20.01 7.74 9.79
N GLU A 266 -19.14 7.91 8.79
CA GLU A 266 -18.98 6.98 7.66
C GLU A 266 -17.53 6.60 7.44
N ASP A 267 -17.32 5.37 6.97
CA ASP A 267 -16.02 4.87 6.56
C ASP A 267 -15.93 4.76 5.04
N TRP A 268 -14.80 5.18 4.50
CA TRP A 268 -14.56 5.29 3.06
C TRP A 268 -13.28 4.58 2.66
N ILE A 269 -13.37 3.78 1.60
CA ILE A 269 -12.21 3.20 0.92
C ILE A 269 -11.76 4.16 -0.17
N VAL A 270 -10.46 4.45 -0.22
CA VAL A 270 -9.79 5.19 -1.29
C VAL A 270 -8.87 4.21 -2.00
N TYR A 271 -9.01 4.03 -3.31
CA TYR A 271 -8.28 3.00 -4.05
C TYR A 271 -8.01 3.45 -5.48
N HIS A 272 -7.03 2.82 -6.15
CA HIS A 272 -6.87 3.00 -7.60
C HIS A 272 -7.53 1.86 -8.38
N GLY A 273 -7.69 2.05 -9.68
CA GLY A 273 -8.02 0.96 -10.62
C GLY A 273 -8.22 1.50 -12.03
N MET A 274 -8.71 0.67 -12.94
CA MET A 274 -8.64 0.91 -14.39
C MET A 274 -10.03 0.81 -15.03
N GLN A 275 -10.36 1.76 -15.91
CA GLN A 275 -11.55 1.64 -16.76
C GLN A 275 -11.27 0.77 -17.98
N ASP A 276 -10.12 1.02 -18.59
CA ASP A 276 -9.55 0.20 -19.64
C ASP A 276 -8.29 -0.50 -19.09
N PRO A 277 -8.33 -1.82 -18.82
CA PRO A 277 -7.20 -2.54 -18.25
C PRO A 277 -6.10 -2.88 -19.27
N THR A 278 -6.16 -2.36 -20.50
CA THR A 278 -5.18 -2.69 -21.56
C THR A 278 -3.93 -1.82 -21.56
N ASN A 279 -3.96 -0.63 -20.92
CA ASN A 279 -2.84 0.33 -20.90
C ASN A 279 -1.92 0.21 -19.67
N GLY A 280 -1.99 -0.90 -18.94
CA GLY A 280 -1.11 -1.15 -17.81
C GLY A 280 -1.27 -0.14 -16.67
N TRP A 281 -0.15 0.20 -16.02
CA TRP A 281 -0.12 1.15 -14.90
C TRP A 281 -0.65 2.55 -15.24
N SER A 282 -0.58 2.97 -16.51
CA SER A 282 -1.06 4.28 -16.97
C SER A 282 -2.58 4.44 -16.95
N ALA A 283 -3.34 3.33 -16.89
CA ALA A 283 -4.80 3.35 -16.82
C ALA A 283 -5.36 3.62 -15.41
N ARG A 284 -4.50 3.66 -14.39
CA ARG A 284 -4.92 3.76 -12.99
C ARG A 284 -5.40 5.16 -12.67
N THR A 285 -6.61 5.23 -12.10
CA THR A 285 -7.21 6.45 -11.57
C THR A 285 -7.71 6.21 -10.15
N ILE A 286 -7.70 7.26 -9.35
CA ILE A 286 -8.09 7.26 -7.93
C ILE A 286 -9.61 7.28 -7.82
N ARG A 287 -10.15 6.52 -6.87
CA ARG A 287 -11.58 6.39 -6.60
C ARG A 287 -11.84 6.30 -5.12
N THR A 288 -13.05 6.66 -4.72
CA THR A 288 -13.50 6.60 -3.33
C THR A 288 -14.92 6.06 -3.26
N GLN A 289 -15.21 5.19 -2.28
CA GLN A 289 -16.54 4.66 -2.04
C GLN A 289 -16.77 4.45 -0.54
N LYS A 290 -18.00 4.68 -0.09
CA LYS A 290 -18.43 4.33 1.27
C LYS A 290 -18.46 2.82 1.43
N PHE A 291 -17.98 2.33 2.56
CA PHE A 291 -18.16 0.93 2.97
C PHE A 291 -18.85 0.85 4.33
N THR A 292 -19.23 -0.36 4.72
CA THR A 292 -19.90 -0.62 5.99
C THR A 292 -19.21 -1.75 6.72
N TRP A 293 -19.71 -2.12 7.90
CA TRP A 293 -19.21 -3.25 8.68
C TRP A 293 -20.29 -4.31 8.75
N ASN A 294 -19.89 -5.57 8.59
CA ASN A 294 -20.75 -6.72 8.83
C ASN A 294 -21.06 -6.87 10.33
N ASP A 295 -22.07 -7.66 10.67
CA ASP A 295 -22.45 -7.94 12.07
C ASP A 295 -21.33 -8.63 12.87
N ASP A 296 -20.45 -9.37 12.20
CA ASP A 296 -19.27 -10.01 12.79
C ASP A 296 -18.07 -9.06 12.95
N GLY A 297 -18.24 -7.79 12.58
CA GLY A 297 -17.23 -6.74 12.68
C GLY A 297 -16.20 -6.72 11.55
N THR A 298 -16.31 -7.59 10.54
CA THR A 298 -15.46 -7.53 9.34
C THR A 298 -15.89 -6.40 8.39
N PRO A 299 -14.97 -5.81 7.60
CA PRO A 299 -15.34 -4.77 6.64
C PRO A 299 -16.18 -5.34 5.49
N ASN A 300 -17.20 -4.59 5.10
CA ASN A 300 -18.09 -4.88 3.99
C ASN A 300 -17.90 -3.83 2.88
N PHE A 301 -16.97 -4.11 1.98
CA PHE A 301 -16.67 -3.24 0.84
C PHE A 301 -17.75 -3.33 -0.25
N PRO A 302 -18.09 -2.21 -0.91
CA PRO A 302 -19.02 -2.22 -2.02
C PRO A 302 -18.42 -2.92 -3.25
N LYS A 303 -19.21 -3.08 -4.32
CA LYS A 303 -18.62 -3.37 -5.64
C LYS A 303 -17.94 -2.10 -6.18
N PRO A 304 -16.73 -2.19 -6.75
CA PRO A 304 -16.09 -1.02 -7.35
C PRO A 304 -16.91 -0.46 -8.52
N GLY A 305 -16.82 0.85 -8.72
CA GLY A 305 -17.39 1.54 -9.87
C GLY A 305 -16.87 2.96 -10.01
N TYR A 306 -17.46 3.74 -10.93
CA TYR A 306 -17.05 5.12 -11.25
C TYR A 306 -17.99 6.19 -10.69
N GLY A 307 -19.07 5.76 -10.03
CA GLY A 307 -20.08 6.67 -9.54
C GLY A 307 -20.96 7.24 -10.67
N PRO A 308 -21.54 8.44 -10.46
CA PRO A 308 -21.26 9.35 -9.35
C PRO A 308 -21.58 8.74 -7.98
N TYR A 309 -20.75 9.04 -6.99
CA TYR A 309 -20.99 8.69 -5.58
C TYR A 309 -21.39 9.94 -4.82
N GLU A 310 -22.23 9.79 -3.81
CA GLU A 310 -22.55 10.86 -2.86
C GLU A 310 -21.27 11.34 -2.18
N THR A 311 -21.22 12.61 -1.79
CA THR A 311 -20.12 13.13 -0.97
C THR A 311 -20.22 12.56 0.44
N PRO A 312 -19.09 12.32 1.14
CA PRO A 312 -19.10 11.97 2.55
C PRO A 312 -19.95 12.92 3.38
N SER A 313 -20.66 12.36 4.35
CA SER A 313 -21.37 13.09 5.39
C SER A 313 -20.50 14.19 6.04
N GLY A 314 -21.05 15.40 6.14
CA GLY A 314 -20.33 16.56 6.66
C GLY A 314 -19.39 17.29 5.68
N GLN A 315 -19.40 16.94 4.39
CA GLN A 315 -18.80 17.75 3.30
C GLN A 315 -19.80 18.73 2.68
#